data_AF-A0A960TKY4-F1
#
_entry.id   AF-A0A960TKY4-F1
#
_cell.length_a   1.000
_cell.length_b   1.000
_cell.length_c   1.000
_cell.angle_alpha   90.00
_cell.angle_beta   90.00
_cell.angle_gamma   90.00
#
_symmetry.space_group_name_H-M   'P 1'
#
loop_
_entity.id
_entity.type
_entity.pdbx_description
1 polymer ?
#
loop_
_entity_poly.entity_id
_entity_poly.type
_entity_poly.pdbx_seq_one_letter_code
_entity_poly.pdbx_strand_id
1 'polypeptide(L)'
;MIKFHFFSRVLILLFFIGNCSYFSKESNDNTKNLTLAALALRNSTSTTTYPIVDTNQTTCYSFSTGAVVTCTGTGYDADYTRNSPSYTKNSAGTIITDNVTGLMWTQTADIDGNGTLNSSDKKSQTNAIAYCDALTTGGYTDWRLPDIKTLYSLIQFSGKDASSDSTCSTAGSTACVTSSLTPFLSSTFDWAFGDVSANERVIDAQYATSTTYTSTTMNNNATMFGVNFIDGRIKGYPKTIVSTGADNTFYVRCVRGNTSYGVNNFVSNGDTISDYSTGLMWQTADADSTSFDNAISICEAATTSNYSDWRLPNAKELQSIVDYTRSPAYTSSAAIDSKFTATSITNENGQTDYAYYWSSSTHIQNDSTGKYGVYVSFGRAVGYMNSTYYDVHGAGAQRSNYKQDVNTTSGVSSATLNNNVFYYHGPQGDILRANNKVRCVRTLF
;
A
#
# COMPACT_ATOMS: atom_id res chain seq x y z
N MET A 1 -58.05 3.30 -18.22
CA MET A 1 -58.82 3.81 -19.39
C MET A 1 -58.29 5.23 -19.66
N ILE A 2 -57.80 5.58 -20.86
CA ILE A 2 -58.53 5.83 -22.13
C ILE A 2 -59.42 7.11 -21.97
N LYS A 3 -59.27 8.19 -22.75
CA LYS A 3 -58.39 8.47 -23.93
C LYS A 3 -58.17 9.99 -24.17
N PHE A 4 -57.06 10.29 -24.84
CA PHE A 4 -56.76 11.41 -25.78
C PHE A 4 -57.86 12.38 -26.27
N HIS A 5 -57.42 13.59 -26.67
CA HIS A 5 -57.69 14.18 -27.99
C HIS A 5 -56.40 14.82 -28.60
N PHE A 6 -56.43 15.34 -29.83
CA PHE A 6 -55.28 15.36 -30.77
C PHE A 6 -55.22 16.60 -31.73
N PHE A 7 -54.20 16.66 -32.62
CA PHE A 7 -53.97 17.63 -33.76
C PHE A 7 -53.39 19.03 -33.38
N SER A 8 -52.76 19.88 -34.24
CA SER A 8 -52.05 19.84 -35.56
C SER A 8 -51.77 21.32 -36.00
N ARG A 9 -50.76 21.80 -36.76
CA ARG A 9 -49.47 21.35 -37.40
C ARG A 9 -48.61 22.63 -37.67
N VAL A 10 -47.28 22.64 -37.49
CA VAL A 10 -46.17 22.53 -38.50
C VAL A 10 -46.00 23.70 -39.51
N LEU A 11 -44.72 24.02 -39.82
CA LEU A 11 -44.16 24.91 -40.88
C LEU A 11 -44.14 26.45 -40.59
N ILE A 12 -43.25 27.28 -41.18
CA ILE A 12 -41.75 27.39 -41.15
C ILE A 12 -41.30 28.67 -41.93
N LEU A 13 -40.07 29.18 -41.68
CA LEU A 13 -39.17 29.96 -42.59
C LEU A 13 -38.98 31.51 -42.49
N LEU A 14 -37.72 31.87 -42.15
CA LEU A 14 -36.82 32.93 -42.67
C LEU A 14 -36.97 34.46 -42.40
N PHE A 15 -35.81 35.11 -42.56
CA PHE A 15 -35.42 36.51 -42.31
C PHE A 15 -35.69 37.46 -43.48
N PHE A 16 -35.71 38.77 -43.20
CA PHE A 16 -35.04 39.78 -44.05
C PHE A 16 -34.43 40.92 -43.20
N ILE A 17 -33.51 41.70 -43.78
CA ILE A 17 -32.68 42.70 -43.10
C ILE A 17 -33.00 44.12 -43.64
N GLY A 18 -33.00 45.14 -42.78
CA GLY A 18 -33.16 46.56 -43.13
C GLY A 18 -32.36 47.47 -42.19
N ASN A 19 -31.86 48.60 -42.68
CA ASN A 19 -30.81 49.40 -42.03
C ASN A 19 -31.24 50.84 -41.65
N CYS A 20 -30.41 51.48 -40.83
CA CYS A 20 -30.24 52.94 -40.63
C CYS A 20 -31.09 53.71 -39.58
N SER A 21 -30.48 53.88 -38.40
CA SER A 21 -30.22 55.18 -37.73
C SER A 21 -31.34 56.21 -37.48
N TYR A 22 -31.67 56.49 -36.20
CA TYR A 22 -31.22 57.73 -35.50
C TYR A 22 -31.53 57.75 -33.98
N PHE A 23 -30.63 58.39 -33.20
CA PHE A 23 -30.75 59.00 -31.86
C PHE A 23 -31.57 58.36 -30.69
N SER A 24 -30.80 57.79 -29.75
CA SER A 24 -30.84 58.03 -28.28
C SER A 24 -32.15 57.92 -27.45
N LYS A 25 -32.26 56.85 -26.64
CA LYS A 25 -32.22 56.99 -25.17
C LYS A 25 -31.85 55.68 -24.43
N GLU A 26 -31.05 55.85 -23.37
CA GLU A 26 -30.82 55.01 -22.18
C GLU A 26 -31.24 53.51 -22.17
N SER A 27 -30.26 52.61 -22.29
CA SER A 27 -30.11 51.44 -21.40
C SER A 27 -28.71 50.80 -21.55
N ASN A 28 -28.02 50.54 -20.43
CA ASN A 28 -26.67 49.96 -20.42
C ASN A 28 -26.71 48.42 -20.36
N ASP A 29 -26.99 47.77 -21.51
CA ASP A 29 -26.84 46.32 -21.65
C ASP A 29 -25.36 45.92 -21.77
N ASN A 30 -24.69 45.81 -20.61
CA ASN A 30 -23.34 45.27 -20.52
C ASN A 30 -23.32 43.74 -20.35
N THR A 31 -24.46 43.08 -20.52
CA THR A 31 -24.68 41.67 -20.18
C THR A 31 -24.27 40.69 -21.28
N LYS A 32 -24.03 41.17 -22.52
CA LYS A 32 -23.71 40.30 -23.67
C LYS A 32 -22.24 39.89 -23.82
N ASN A 33 -21.32 40.46 -23.03
CA ASN A 33 -19.91 40.01 -22.98
C ASN A 33 -19.59 39.07 -21.80
N LEU A 34 -20.53 38.83 -20.90
CA LEU A 34 -20.33 37.97 -19.72
C LEU A 34 -20.65 36.48 -19.98
N THR A 35 -21.43 36.17 -21.01
CA THR A 35 -21.85 34.79 -21.35
C THR A 35 -20.84 33.98 -22.19
N LEU A 36 -19.74 34.59 -22.66
CA LEU A 36 -18.66 33.87 -23.36
C LEU A 36 -17.34 33.78 -22.56
N ALA A 37 -17.29 34.35 -21.36
CA ALA A 37 -16.18 34.20 -20.41
C ALA A 37 -16.45 33.12 -19.35
N ALA A 38 -17.70 32.64 -19.22
CA ALA A 38 -18.13 31.72 -18.17
C ALA A 38 -18.09 30.22 -18.55
N LEU A 39 -17.83 29.88 -19.83
CA LEU A 39 -17.71 28.48 -20.30
C LEU A 39 -16.27 27.98 -20.45
N ALA A 40 -15.29 28.71 -19.89
CA ALA A 40 -13.94 28.22 -19.65
C ALA A 40 -13.78 27.68 -18.20
N LEU A 41 -14.81 27.00 -17.69
CA LEU A 41 -14.69 26.18 -16.49
C LEU A 41 -13.60 25.13 -16.74
N ARG A 42 -12.60 25.12 -15.86
CA ARG A 42 -11.39 24.35 -16.08
C ARG A 42 -11.67 22.86 -15.95
N ASN A 43 -11.74 22.15 -17.08
CA ASN A 43 -11.37 20.74 -17.15
C ASN A 43 -9.84 20.59 -17.01
N SER A 44 -9.26 21.21 -15.99
CA SER A 44 -8.00 20.75 -15.41
C SER A 44 -8.33 19.47 -14.65
N THR A 45 -8.23 18.33 -15.34
CA THR A 45 -8.11 17.04 -14.67
C THR A 45 -6.99 17.18 -13.64
N SER A 46 -7.31 16.97 -12.37
CA SER A 46 -6.34 17.13 -11.28
C SER A 46 -5.35 15.98 -11.35
N THR A 47 -4.29 16.15 -12.14
CA THR A 47 -3.25 15.13 -12.36
C THR A 47 -2.55 14.84 -11.05
N THR A 48 -2.87 13.69 -10.46
CA THR A 48 -2.28 13.17 -9.23
C THR A 48 -0.80 12.94 -9.42
N THR A 49 0.02 13.45 -8.49
CA THR A 49 1.48 13.28 -8.49
C THR A 49 1.90 11.94 -7.87
N TYR A 50 1.00 11.29 -7.13
CA TYR A 50 1.17 10.00 -6.47
C TYR A 50 -0.07 9.11 -6.75
N PRO A 51 -0.34 8.73 -8.01
CA PRO A 51 -1.41 7.79 -8.33
C PRO A 51 -1.10 6.42 -7.72
N ILE A 52 -1.96 5.96 -6.80
CA ILE A 52 -1.78 4.68 -6.12
C ILE A 52 -2.19 3.55 -7.06
N VAL A 53 -1.25 2.67 -7.41
CA VAL A 53 -1.51 1.41 -8.12
C VAL A 53 -2.43 0.53 -7.28
N ASP A 54 -3.40 -0.14 -7.89
CA ASP A 54 -4.31 -1.02 -7.16
C ASP A 54 -3.60 -2.30 -6.67
N THR A 55 -4.21 -3.03 -5.73
CA THR A 55 -3.61 -4.22 -5.11
C THR A 55 -3.58 -5.46 -6.01
N ASN A 56 -4.30 -5.45 -7.13
CA ASN A 56 -4.54 -6.61 -7.99
C ASN A 56 -5.34 -7.75 -7.32
N GLN A 57 -5.96 -7.52 -6.15
CA GLN A 57 -6.86 -8.50 -5.57
C GLN A 57 -8.19 -8.46 -6.33
N THR A 58 -8.52 -9.55 -7.05
CA THR A 58 -9.74 -9.68 -7.86
C THR A 58 -10.74 -10.68 -7.28
N THR A 59 -10.47 -11.17 -6.07
CA THR A 59 -11.20 -12.26 -5.41
C THR A 59 -11.50 -11.86 -3.97
N CYS A 60 -12.76 -11.96 -3.57
CA CYS A 60 -13.18 -11.68 -2.20
C CYS A 60 -13.14 -12.95 -1.34
N TYR A 61 -12.81 -12.77 -0.06
CA TYR A 61 -12.59 -13.87 0.87
C TYR A 61 -13.32 -13.63 2.18
N SER A 62 -14.29 -14.49 2.46
CA SER A 62 -15.14 -14.48 3.66
C SER A 62 -14.32 -14.29 4.93
N PHE A 63 -14.75 -13.36 5.79
CA PHE A 63 -14.25 -13.24 7.16
C PHE A 63 -14.32 -14.56 7.94
N SER A 64 -15.47 -15.23 7.92
CA SER A 64 -15.79 -16.36 8.80
C SER A 64 -15.20 -17.71 8.36
N THR A 65 -14.70 -17.82 7.13
CA THR A 65 -14.11 -19.09 6.62
C THR A 65 -12.78 -18.92 5.89
N GLY A 66 -12.47 -17.71 5.41
CA GLY A 66 -11.39 -17.49 4.43
C GLY A 66 -11.63 -18.14 3.07
N ALA A 67 -12.84 -18.65 2.79
CA ALA A 67 -13.22 -19.18 1.49
C ALA A 67 -13.59 -18.05 0.52
N VAL A 68 -13.50 -18.33 -0.78
CA VAL A 68 -13.88 -17.40 -1.85
C VAL A 68 -15.38 -17.08 -1.79
N VAL A 69 -15.72 -15.81 -1.95
CA VAL A 69 -17.11 -15.30 -2.05
C VAL A 69 -17.24 -14.30 -3.20
N THR A 70 -18.47 -14.05 -3.65
CA THR A 70 -18.80 -12.94 -4.55
C THR A 70 -18.47 -11.61 -3.86
N CYS A 71 -17.88 -10.66 -4.61
CA CYS A 71 -17.47 -9.38 -4.04
C CYS A 71 -18.59 -8.37 -3.82
N THR A 72 -19.63 -8.38 -4.66
CA THR A 72 -20.59 -7.29 -4.80
C THR A 72 -21.22 -6.83 -3.48
N GLY A 73 -20.86 -5.61 -3.04
CA GLY A 73 -21.42 -4.98 -1.85
C GLY A 73 -20.89 -5.56 -0.53
N THR A 74 -19.64 -6.01 -0.51
CA THR A 74 -18.97 -6.56 0.68
C THR A 74 -17.97 -5.60 1.32
N GLY A 75 -17.52 -4.56 0.61
CA GLY A 75 -16.47 -3.64 1.11
C GLY A 75 -15.07 -4.26 1.24
N TYR A 76 -14.90 -5.52 0.82
CA TYR A 76 -13.57 -6.13 0.64
C TYR A 76 -12.84 -5.46 -0.54
N ASP A 77 -11.50 -5.52 -0.54
CA ASP A 77 -10.65 -4.79 -1.50
C ASP A 77 -11.06 -4.95 -2.97
N ALA A 78 -11.38 -6.19 -3.36
CA ALA A 78 -11.76 -6.61 -4.71
C ALA A 78 -13.21 -6.24 -5.13
N ASP A 79 -13.99 -5.61 -4.26
CA ASP A 79 -15.30 -5.01 -4.60
C ASP A 79 -15.12 -3.66 -5.32
N TYR A 80 -13.95 -3.03 -5.21
CA TYR A 80 -13.63 -1.74 -5.83
C TYR A 80 -12.63 -1.90 -6.97
N THR A 81 -12.96 -1.36 -8.15
CA THR A 81 -12.02 -1.22 -9.27
C THR A 81 -11.32 0.13 -9.22
N ARG A 82 -9.97 0.14 -9.29
CA ARG A 82 -9.16 1.37 -9.19
C ARG A 82 -8.10 1.39 -10.31
N ASN A 83 -6.91 1.93 -10.04
CA ASN A 83 -5.80 1.98 -10.98
C ASN A 83 -5.13 0.60 -11.13
N SER A 84 -5.80 -0.36 -11.77
CA SER A 84 -5.30 -1.73 -11.98
C SER A 84 -3.86 -1.74 -12.51
N PRO A 85 -2.94 -2.57 -11.96
CA PRO A 85 -1.54 -2.58 -12.37
C PRO A 85 -1.37 -2.81 -13.88
N SER A 86 -0.65 -1.93 -14.54
CA SER A 86 -0.42 -1.98 -15.98
C SER A 86 1.06 -1.71 -16.27
N TYR A 87 1.71 -2.66 -16.94
CA TYR A 87 3.16 -2.64 -17.17
C TYR A 87 3.48 -2.83 -18.64
N THR A 88 4.48 -2.12 -19.14
CA THR A 88 4.97 -2.25 -20.52
C THR A 88 6.47 -2.45 -20.53
N LYS A 89 6.91 -3.66 -20.92
CA LYS A 89 8.33 -3.98 -21.13
C LYS A 89 8.81 -3.37 -22.45
N ASN A 90 10.00 -2.76 -22.47
CA ASN A 90 10.59 -2.22 -23.69
C ASN A 90 11.01 -3.34 -24.68
N SER A 91 11.24 -2.98 -25.94
CA SER A 91 11.65 -3.94 -27.00
C SER A 91 12.98 -4.64 -26.73
N ALA A 92 13.87 -4.02 -25.93
CA ALA A 92 15.13 -4.61 -25.49
C ALA A 92 14.99 -5.56 -24.28
N GLY A 93 13.79 -5.69 -23.70
CA GLY A 93 13.53 -6.51 -22.52
C GLY A 93 14.02 -5.94 -21.17
N THR A 94 14.91 -4.94 -21.18
CA THR A 94 15.67 -4.45 -20.02
C THR A 94 14.92 -3.49 -19.08
N ILE A 95 13.84 -2.85 -19.53
CA ILE A 95 13.11 -1.83 -18.76
C ILE A 95 11.61 -2.11 -18.80
N ILE A 96 10.95 -1.91 -17.65
CA ILE A 96 9.49 -1.87 -17.54
C ILE A 96 9.04 -0.44 -17.23
N THR A 97 8.09 0.09 -18.00
CA THR A 97 7.29 1.25 -17.62
C THR A 97 6.08 0.78 -16.83
N ASP A 98 5.83 1.40 -15.69
CA ASP A 98 4.56 1.34 -14.96
C ASP A 98 3.63 2.43 -15.51
N ASN A 99 2.54 2.00 -16.15
CA ASN A 99 1.62 2.89 -16.86
C ASN A 99 0.63 3.60 -15.92
N VAL A 100 0.60 3.25 -14.63
CA VAL A 100 -0.17 3.98 -13.60
C VAL A 100 0.66 5.09 -12.99
N THR A 101 1.92 4.79 -12.64
CA THR A 101 2.77 5.74 -11.89
C THR A 101 3.69 6.59 -12.76
N GLY A 102 3.90 6.19 -14.02
CA GLY A 102 4.89 6.79 -14.91
C GLY A 102 6.35 6.48 -14.52
N LEU A 103 6.56 5.62 -13.51
CA LEU A 103 7.88 5.15 -13.11
C LEU A 103 8.42 4.14 -14.13
N MET A 104 9.74 4.16 -14.34
CA MET A 104 10.42 3.15 -15.14
C MET A 104 11.40 2.38 -14.25
N TRP A 105 11.45 1.07 -14.45
CA TRP A 105 12.09 0.10 -13.56
C TRP A 105 13.09 -0.76 -14.33
N THR A 106 14.16 -1.21 -13.68
CA THR A 106 14.96 -2.32 -14.22
C THR A 106 14.09 -3.57 -14.28
N GLN A 107 13.98 -4.15 -15.48
CA GLN A 107 13.20 -5.37 -15.66
C GLN A 107 13.79 -6.53 -14.87
N THR A 108 15.12 -6.51 -14.71
CA THR A 108 15.90 -7.50 -13.99
C THR A 108 16.36 -7.02 -12.60
N ALA A 109 16.57 -7.98 -11.70
CA ALA A 109 17.30 -7.89 -10.44
C ALA A 109 18.61 -8.71 -10.46
N ASP A 110 18.93 -9.34 -11.60
CA ASP A 110 20.26 -9.86 -11.92
C ASP A 110 21.18 -8.65 -12.18
N ILE A 111 22.21 -8.51 -11.35
CA ILE A 111 23.08 -7.32 -11.31
C ILE A 111 24.55 -7.61 -11.64
N ASP A 112 24.91 -8.87 -11.91
CA ASP A 112 26.20 -9.23 -12.52
C ASP A 112 26.07 -9.65 -13.99
N GLY A 113 24.86 -9.98 -14.45
CA GLY A 113 24.50 -10.32 -15.82
C GLY A 113 24.69 -11.79 -16.18
N ASN A 114 24.86 -12.70 -15.22
CA ASN A 114 25.12 -14.12 -15.49
C ASN A 114 23.87 -14.91 -15.96
N GLY A 115 22.66 -14.39 -15.76
CA GLY A 115 21.39 -15.04 -16.09
C GLY A 115 20.75 -15.85 -14.96
N THR A 116 21.36 -15.88 -13.77
CA THR A 116 20.92 -16.67 -12.61
C THR A 116 20.84 -15.81 -11.36
N LEU A 117 19.64 -15.38 -11.00
CA LEU A 117 19.36 -14.70 -9.73
C LEU A 117 19.73 -15.58 -8.53
N ASN A 118 20.70 -15.14 -7.73
CA ASN A 118 21.21 -15.88 -6.56
C ASN A 118 21.71 -14.95 -5.45
N SER A 119 22.36 -15.49 -4.41
CA SER A 119 22.94 -14.70 -3.32
C SER A 119 23.98 -13.64 -3.79
N SER A 120 24.64 -13.84 -4.93
CA SER A 120 25.60 -12.91 -5.53
C SER A 120 24.96 -11.59 -6.02
N ASP A 121 23.68 -11.63 -6.39
CA ASP A 121 22.91 -10.44 -6.83
C ASP A 121 22.48 -9.54 -5.68
N LYS A 122 22.81 -9.92 -4.45
CA LYS A 122 22.46 -9.14 -3.28
C LYS A 122 23.51 -8.07 -3.00
N LYS A 123 23.05 -6.90 -2.56
CA LYS A 123 23.89 -5.78 -2.12
C LYS A 123 23.41 -5.32 -0.75
N SER A 124 24.31 -4.82 0.08
CA SER A 124 23.91 -4.09 1.28
C SER A 124 23.29 -2.75 0.90
N GLN A 125 22.46 -2.15 1.75
CA GLN A 125 21.70 -0.94 1.40
C GLN A 125 22.58 0.17 0.79
N THR A 126 23.75 0.44 1.38
CA THR A 126 24.71 1.44 0.90
C THR A 126 25.22 1.12 -0.51
N ASN A 127 25.56 -0.15 -0.76
CA ASN A 127 26.04 -0.62 -2.06
C ASN A 127 24.91 -0.73 -3.10
N ALA A 128 23.66 -0.92 -2.67
CA ALA A 128 22.48 -0.92 -3.53
C ALA A 128 22.14 0.49 -4.04
N ILE A 129 22.31 1.51 -3.20
CA ILE A 129 22.24 2.93 -3.61
C ILE A 129 23.31 3.21 -4.66
N ALA A 130 24.59 2.97 -4.33
CA ALA A 130 25.71 3.24 -5.23
C ALA A 130 25.64 2.46 -6.56
N TYR A 131 25.08 1.24 -6.55
CA TYR A 131 24.81 0.48 -7.77
C TYR A 131 23.75 1.14 -8.66
N CYS A 132 22.61 1.56 -8.10
CA CYS A 132 21.56 2.21 -8.88
C CYS A 132 22.00 3.59 -9.40
N ASP A 133 22.67 4.39 -8.58
CA ASP A 133 23.11 5.73 -8.95
C ASP A 133 24.20 5.71 -10.05
N ALA A 134 24.93 4.60 -10.19
CA ALA A 134 25.92 4.38 -11.26
C ALA A 134 25.37 3.68 -12.51
N LEU A 135 24.09 3.29 -12.51
CA LEU A 135 23.50 2.45 -13.56
C LEU A 135 23.25 3.25 -14.86
N THR A 136 23.54 2.64 -16.01
CA THR A 136 23.34 3.27 -17.34
C THR A 136 22.30 2.54 -18.20
N THR A 137 21.44 1.72 -17.60
CA THR A 137 20.55 0.77 -18.29
C THR A 137 19.60 1.47 -19.26
N GLY A 138 19.60 1.00 -20.52
CA GLY A 138 18.80 1.57 -21.61
C GLY A 138 19.19 2.98 -22.04
N GLY A 139 20.38 3.47 -21.65
CA GLY A 139 20.85 4.83 -21.95
C GLY A 139 20.39 5.90 -20.96
N TYR A 140 19.72 5.50 -19.88
CA TYR A 140 19.32 6.40 -18.79
C TYR A 140 20.34 6.38 -17.66
N THR A 141 20.59 7.54 -17.04
CA THR A 141 21.58 7.75 -15.96
C THR A 141 20.97 8.42 -14.71
N ASP A 142 19.63 8.49 -14.66
CA ASP A 142 18.81 9.01 -13.55
C ASP A 142 18.12 7.86 -12.78
N TRP A 143 18.78 6.70 -12.74
CA TRP A 143 18.39 5.56 -11.91
C TRP A 143 18.70 5.85 -10.43
N ARG A 144 17.84 5.36 -9.54
CA ARG A 144 17.95 5.46 -8.08
C ARG A 144 17.48 4.16 -7.43
N LEU A 145 17.92 3.92 -6.19
CA LEU A 145 17.26 2.93 -5.35
C LEU A 145 15.87 3.45 -4.95
N PRO A 146 14.78 2.67 -5.10
CA PRO A 146 13.45 3.10 -4.70
C PRO A 146 13.39 3.31 -3.19
N ASP A 147 12.57 4.26 -2.75
CA ASP A 147 12.05 4.32 -1.38
C ASP A 147 10.94 3.27 -1.18
N ILE A 148 10.50 3.07 0.06
CA ILE A 148 9.52 2.03 0.38
C ILE A 148 8.13 2.26 -0.23
N LYS A 149 7.65 3.51 -0.35
CA LYS A 149 6.37 3.81 -1.03
C LYS A 149 6.47 3.53 -2.53
N THR A 150 7.61 3.85 -3.14
CA THR A 150 7.91 3.55 -4.54
C THR A 150 8.03 2.04 -4.79
N LEU A 151 8.78 1.27 -3.98
CA LEU A 151 8.89 -0.19 -4.19
C LEU A 151 7.59 -0.94 -3.89
N TYR A 152 6.81 -0.48 -2.91
CA TYR A 152 5.54 -1.12 -2.56
C TYR A 152 4.43 -0.91 -3.61
N SER A 153 4.57 0.05 -4.53
CA SER A 153 3.61 0.20 -5.65
C SER A 153 3.52 -1.06 -6.51
N LEU A 154 4.60 -1.83 -6.61
CA LEU A 154 4.69 -3.05 -7.41
C LEU A 154 3.98 -4.26 -6.80
N ILE A 155 3.66 -4.24 -5.48
CA ILE A 155 3.14 -5.43 -4.80
C ILE A 155 1.75 -5.83 -5.34
N GLN A 156 1.48 -7.13 -5.44
CA GLN A 156 0.21 -7.66 -5.93
C GLN A 156 -0.37 -8.68 -4.95
N PHE A 157 -1.49 -8.34 -4.31
CA PHE A 157 -2.27 -9.21 -3.40
C PHE A 157 -3.14 -10.25 -4.14
N SER A 158 -2.80 -10.54 -5.41
CA SER A 158 -3.08 -11.80 -6.09
C SER A 158 -2.01 -12.88 -5.82
N GLY A 159 -0.88 -12.51 -5.22
CA GLY A 159 0.15 -13.44 -4.75
C GLY A 159 -0.28 -14.26 -3.52
N LYS A 160 0.53 -15.26 -3.16
CA LYS A 160 0.32 -16.18 -2.06
C LYS A 160 1.56 -16.29 -1.20
N ASP A 161 1.38 -16.30 0.11
CA ASP A 161 2.46 -16.28 1.09
C ASP A 161 3.17 -17.63 1.21
N ALA A 162 4.35 -17.74 0.60
CA ALA A 162 5.20 -18.92 0.68
C ALA A 162 5.72 -19.23 2.10
N SER A 163 5.69 -18.27 3.04
CA SER A 163 6.08 -18.53 4.44
C SER A 163 5.06 -19.37 5.22
N SER A 164 3.85 -19.53 4.69
CA SER A 164 2.85 -20.48 5.22
C SER A 164 3.07 -21.93 4.80
N ASP A 165 3.93 -22.17 3.81
CA ASP A 165 4.36 -23.52 3.46
C ASP A 165 5.51 -23.96 4.38
N SER A 166 5.24 -24.96 5.21
CA SER A 166 6.23 -25.45 6.18
C SER A 166 7.50 -25.98 5.50
N THR A 167 7.41 -26.51 4.28
CA THR A 167 8.56 -27.00 3.50
C THR A 167 9.48 -25.87 3.03
N CYS A 168 8.92 -24.67 2.83
CA CYS A 168 9.63 -23.47 2.35
C CYS A 168 10.14 -22.56 3.50
N SER A 169 9.74 -22.85 4.74
CA SER A 169 10.11 -22.10 5.94
C SER A 169 11.54 -22.36 6.46
N THR A 170 12.15 -23.49 6.07
CA THR A 170 13.44 -23.97 6.58
C THR A 170 14.61 -23.61 5.65
N ALA A 171 15.75 -23.22 6.23
CA ALA A 171 16.95 -22.84 5.50
C ALA A 171 17.58 -24.04 4.78
N GLY A 172 18.04 -23.85 3.54
CA GLY A 172 18.59 -24.93 2.71
C GLY A 172 17.59 -26.02 2.31
N SER A 173 16.28 -25.79 2.51
CA SER A 173 15.25 -26.83 2.30
C SER A 173 15.04 -27.16 0.83
N THR A 174 15.55 -28.33 0.41
CA THR A 174 15.26 -28.93 -0.89
C THR A 174 13.86 -29.55 -1.00
N ALA A 175 13.06 -29.51 0.09
CA ALA A 175 11.70 -30.04 0.11
C ALA A 175 10.64 -29.04 -0.39
N CYS A 176 10.98 -27.75 -0.52
CA CYS A 176 10.06 -26.72 -1.00
C CYS A 176 9.78 -26.87 -2.50
N VAL A 177 8.51 -27.07 -2.87
CA VAL A 177 8.07 -27.14 -4.27
C VAL A 177 7.88 -25.72 -4.82
N THR A 178 8.99 -25.05 -5.10
CA THR A 178 9.04 -23.64 -5.53
C THR A 178 8.18 -23.32 -6.76
N SER A 179 7.97 -24.29 -7.66
CA SER A 179 7.10 -24.18 -8.84
C SER A 179 5.60 -24.08 -8.54
N SER A 180 5.18 -24.30 -7.29
CA SER A 180 3.79 -24.12 -6.84
C SER A 180 3.50 -22.72 -6.27
N LEU A 181 4.55 -21.96 -5.94
CA LEU A 181 4.45 -20.68 -5.25
C LEU A 181 4.02 -19.56 -6.20
N THR A 182 3.34 -18.54 -5.68
CA THR A 182 2.84 -17.40 -6.48
C THR A 182 3.30 -16.08 -5.85
N PRO A 183 4.37 -15.44 -6.34
CA PRO A 183 4.85 -14.18 -5.79
C PRO A 183 3.82 -13.04 -5.85
N PHE A 184 3.99 -12.07 -4.95
CA PHE A 184 3.23 -10.82 -4.91
C PHE A 184 3.78 -9.77 -5.90
N LEU A 185 4.16 -10.19 -7.11
CA LEU A 185 4.77 -9.34 -8.14
C LEU A 185 4.32 -9.79 -9.53
N SER A 186 4.17 -8.84 -10.46
CA SER A 186 3.82 -9.17 -11.85
C SER A 186 4.95 -9.94 -12.54
N SER A 187 4.60 -11.01 -13.26
CA SER A 187 5.49 -11.80 -14.13
C SER A 187 6.10 -11.01 -15.31
N THR A 188 5.78 -9.72 -15.44
CA THR A 188 6.52 -8.80 -16.31
C THR A 188 7.96 -8.63 -15.80
N PHE A 189 8.12 -8.49 -14.48
CA PHE A 189 9.40 -8.44 -13.78
C PHE A 189 9.97 -9.85 -13.66
N ASP A 190 11.30 -9.95 -13.60
CA ASP A 190 11.93 -11.13 -13.01
C ASP A 190 11.77 -11.13 -11.48
N TRP A 191 12.15 -12.23 -10.85
CA TRP A 191 12.24 -12.38 -9.40
C TRP A 191 12.86 -13.76 -9.10
N ALA A 192 13.35 -13.94 -7.88
CA ALA A 192 13.81 -15.22 -7.37
C ALA A 192 13.42 -15.40 -5.91
N PHE A 193 13.63 -16.62 -5.44
CA PHE A 193 13.58 -17.00 -4.04
C PHE A 193 14.93 -16.67 -3.35
N GLY A 194 15.03 -16.95 -2.05
CA GLY A 194 16.34 -17.04 -1.41
C GLY A 194 17.13 -18.25 -1.94
N ASP A 195 18.44 -18.09 -1.96
CA ASP A 195 19.42 -19.05 -2.48
C ASP A 195 19.60 -20.22 -1.49
N VAL A 196 18.84 -21.29 -1.71
CA VAL A 196 18.93 -22.51 -0.90
C VAL A 196 20.31 -23.19 -1.00
N SER A 197 21.12 -22.90 -2.01
CA SER A 197 22.50 -23.42 -2.11
C SER A 197 23.48 -22.66 -1.22
N ALA A 198 23.22 -21.37 -0.98
CA ALA A 198 23.86 -20.55 0.05
C ALA A 198 23.24 -20.74 1.46
N ASN A 199 22.44 -21.80 1.65
CA ASN A 199 21.73 -22.11 2.90
C ASN A 199 20.74 -20.99 3.35
N GLU A 200 20.13 -20.28 2.41
CA GLU A 200 19.01 -19.38 2.69
C GLU A 200 17.66 -20.13 2.74
N ARG A 201 16.60 -19.48 3.24
CA ARG A 201 15.23 -19.98 3.05
C ARG A 201 14.69 -19.48 1.71
N VAL A 202 13.69 -20.17 1.17
CA VAL A 202 12.98 -19.72 -0.05
C VAL A 202 12.38 -18.32 0.09
N ILE A 203 12.00 -17.93 1.31
CA ILE A 203 11.50 -16.57 1.62
C ILE A 203 12.59 -15.51 1.81
N ASP A 204 13.88 -15.84 1.76
CA ASP A 204 14.98 -14.88 1.92
C ASP A 204 15.29 -14.13 0.61
N ALA A 205 14.25 -13.53 0.05
CA ALA A 205 14.22 -12.80 -1.21
C ALA A 205 13.81 -11.33 -1.00
N GLN A 206 14.33 -10.71 0.06
CA GLN A 206 14.01 -9.33 0.42
C GLN A 206 14.69 -8.36 -0.56
N TYR A 207 13.99 -7.28 -0.91
CA TYR A 207 14.49 -6.22 -1.79
C TYR A 207 14.87 -4.96 -1.00
N ALA A 208 15.98 -4.33 -1.39
CA ALA A 208 16.48 -3.10 -0.79
C ALA A 208 15.59 -1.87 -1.12
N THR A 209 15.51 -0.93 -0.18
CA THR A 209 15.01 0.44 -0.44
C THR A 209 15.94 1.48 0.19
N SER A 210 15.80 2.74 -0.20
CA SER A 210 16.48 3.87 0.45
C SER A 210 15.89 4.24 1.82
N THR A 211 14.72 3.70 2.20
CA THR A 211 14.04 4.09 3.44
C THR A 211 14.58 3.37 4.66
N THR A 212 15.33 4.09 5.49
CA THR A 212 15.73 3.66 6.84
C THR A 212 14.61 3.87 7.86
N TYR A 213 14.50 2.99 8.84
CA TYR A 213 13.71 3.25 10.05
C TYR A 213 14.41 4.31 10.91
N THR A 214 13.63 5.22 11.52
CA THR A 214 14.15 6.31 12.37
C THR A 214 14.52 5.87 13.79
N SER A 215 14.31 4.59 14.09
CA SER A 215 14.69 3.93 15.33
C SER A 215 15.38 2.59 14.99
N THR A 216 15.86 1.90 16.01
CA THR A 216 16.35 0.52 15.89
C THR A 216 15.23 -0.50 16.05
N THR A 217 15.40 -1.69 15.47
CA THR A 217 14.62 -2.89 15.83
C THR A 217 15.43 -3.81 16.75
N MET A 218 15.00 -5.06 16.95
CA MET A 218 15.63 -6.12 17.77
C MET A 218 17.16 -6.01 17.88
N ASN A 219 17.69 -6.21 19.09
CA ASN A 219 19.14 -6.12 19.39
C ASN A 219 19.76 -4.74 19.07
N ASN A 220 18.96 -3.67 19.09
CA ASN A 220 19.35 -2.29 18.75
C ASN A 220 19.95 -2.15 17.33
N ASN A 221 19.49 -2.96 16.38
CA ASN A 221 19.96 -2.89 15.00
C ASN A 221 19.40 -1.65 14.27
N ALA A 222 20.29 -0.92 13.59
CA ALA A 222 19.89 0.05 12.57
C ALA A 222 19.25 -0.70 11.38
N THR A 223 18.12 -0.19 10.90
CA THR A 223 17.18 -0.98 10.09
C THR A 223 16.69 -0.23 8.85
N MET A 224 16.47 -0.98 7.78
CA MET A 224 15.90 -0.54 6.50
C MET A 224 14.52 -1.17 6.32
N PHE A 225 13.53 -0.42 5.82
CA PHE A 225 12.29 -1.04 5.33
C PHE A 225 12.53 -1.66 3.95
N GLY A 226 12.27 -2.96 3.82
CA GLY A 226 12.30 -3.66 2.53
C GLY A 226 10.93 -4.25 2.18
N VAL A 227 10.74 -4.56 0.90
CA VAL A 227 9.60 -5.38 0.44
C VAL A 227 10.08 -6.81 0.22
N ASN A 228 9.28 -7.79 0.64
CA ASN A 228 9.48 -9.18 0.22
C ASN A 228 8.33 -9.62 -0.68
N PHE A 229 8.61 -9.80 -1.97
CA PHE A 229 7.63 -10.26 -2.95
C PHE A 229 7.28 -11.76 -2.81
N ILE A 230 8.02 -12.53 -2.00
CA ILE A 230 7.76 -13.96 -1.77
C ILE A 230 6.83 -14.19 -0.56
N ASP A 231 6.82 -13.29 0.43
CA ASP A 231 5.91 -13.37 1.60
C ASP A 231 4.91 -12.21 1.72
N GLY A 232 4.96 -11.23 0.81
CA GLY A 232 3.90 -10.23 0.60
C GLY A 232 3.87 -9.07 1.60
N ARG A 233 5.02 -8.65 2.14
CA ARG A 233 5.09 -7.73 3.29
C ARG A 233 6.15 -6.64 3.18
N ILE A 234 5.91 -5.53 3.89
CA ILE A 234 6.95 -4.56 4.29
C ILE A 234 7.47 -4.97 5.67
N LYS A 235 8.79 -5.09 5.83
CA LYS A 235 9.43 -5.35 7.13
C LYS A 235 10.65 -4.46 7.32
N GLY A 236 10.93 -4.11 8.57
CA GLY A 236 12.22 -3.59 8.99
C GLY A 236 13.26 -4.71 9.04
N TYR A 237 14.24 -4.65 8.14
CA TYR A 237 15.38 -5.57 8.10
C TYR A 237 16.62 -4.91 8.72
N PRO A 238 17.29 -5.57 9.69
CA PRO A 238 18.60 -5.15 10.18
C PRO A 238 19.59 -4.97 9.03
N LYS A 239 20.31 -3.84 9.04
CA LYS A 239 21.37 -3.53 8.07
C LYS A 239 22.64 -4.37 8.27
N THR A 240 22.79 -5.00 9.44
CA THR A 240 23.96 -5.79 9.85
C THR A 240 23.53 -7.15 10.42
N ILE A 241 24.34 -8.18 10.16
CA ILE A 241 24.16 -9.53 10.66
C ILE A 241 24.75 -9.63 12.07
N VAL A 242 23.88 -9.75 13.09
CA VAL A 242 24.27 -9.68 14.52
C VAL A 242 25.38 -10.69 14.91
N SER A 243 25.41 -11.87 14.30
CA SER A 243 26.38 -12.93 14.63
C SER A 243 27.78 -12.73 14.02
N THR A 244 27.93 -11.85 13.02
CA THR A 244 29.21 -11.66 12.30
C THR A 244 29.67 -10.21 12.23
N GLY A 245 28.78 -9.25 12.48
CA GLY A 245 29.03 -7.82 12.27
C GLY A 245 29.08 -7.39 10.80
N ALA A 246 28.89 -8.32 9.87
CA ALA A 246 28.89 -8.02 8.44
C ALA A 246 27.62 -7.27 8.02
N ASP A 247 27.71 -6.51 6.92
CA ASP A 247 26.55 -5.94 6.23
C ASP A 247 25.56 -7.06 5.83
N ASN A 248 24.27 -6.81 6.03
CA ASN A 248 23.19 -7.65 5.53
C ASN A 248 22.85 -7.25 4.09
N THR A 249 22.51 -8.22 3.23
CA THR A 249 22.43 -8.03 1.78
C THR A 249 21.06 -8.43 1.22
N PHE A 250 20.57 -7.65 0.25
CA PHE A 250 19.21 -7.75 -0.30
C PHE A 250 19.24 -7.67 -1.82
N TYR A 251 18.25 -8.24 -2.51
CA TYR A 251 18.10 -8.08 -3.96
C TYR A 251 17.87 -6.60 -4.31
N VAL A 252 18.31 -6.18 -5.50
CA VAL A 252 18.25 -4.78 -5.93
C VAL A 252 17.40 -4.64 -7.19
N ARG A 253 16.48 -3.67 -7.19
CA ARG A 253 15.77 -3.23 -8.40
C ARG A 253 15.78 -1.70 -8.43
N CYS A 254 16.30 -1.12 -9.50
CA CYS A 254 16.42 0.33 -9.61
C CYS A 254 15.19 0.93 -10.31
N VAL A 255 14.89 2.17 -9.97
CA VAL A 255 13.76 2.94 -10.51
C VAL A 255 14.24 4.30 -11.04
N ARG A 256 13.50 4.89 -11.97
CA ARG A 256 13.72 6.25 -12.48
C ARG A 256 12.39 6.92 -12.82
N GLY A 257 12.42 8.22 -13.13
CA GLY A 257 11.23 9.03 -13.40
C GLY A 257 10.75 9.79 -12.15
N ASN A 258 9.45 9.76 -11.87
CA ASN A 258 8.81 10.58 -10.84
C ASN A 258 9.51 10.49 -9.46
N THR A 259 10.07 11.61 -9.00
CA THR A 259 10.72 11.76 -7.69
C THR A 259 9.79 12.30 -6.60
N SER A 260 8.56 12.72 -6.96
CA SER A 260 7.51 13.13 -6.03
C SER A 260 6.52 12.01 -5.70
N TYR A 261 6.71 10.82 -6.27
CA TYR A 261 5.96 9.62 -5.89
C TYR A 261 6.20 9.32 -4.41
N GLY A 262 5.13 9.03 -3.65
CA GLY A 262 5.22 8.89 -2.19
C GLY A 262 5.00 10.18 -1.38
N VAL A 263 5.00 11.36 -2.01
CA VAL A 263 4.85 12.67 -1.35
C VAL A 263 3.38 13.12 -1.37
N ASN A 264 2.72 13.04 -0.22
CA ASN A 264 1.33 13.45 -0.03
C ASN A 264 1.17 14.99 0.02
N ASN A 265 -0.02 15.49 -0.31
CA ASN A 265 -0.39 16.90 -0.22
C ASN A 265 -1.65 17.06 0.65
N PHE A 266 -1.46 16.91 1.97
CA PHE A 266 -2.53 16.88 2.97
C PHE A 266 -3.05 18.27 3.34
N VAL A 267 -4.32 18.53 3.06
CA VAL A 267 -5.08 19.71 3.49
C VAL A 267 -6.18 19.25 4.46
N SER A 268 -6.21 19.78 5.68
CA SER A 268 -7.27 19.48 6.66
C SER A 268 -8.50 20.36 6.42
N ASN A 269 -9.68 19.74 6.49
CA ASN A 269 -11.00 20.37 6.34
C ASN A 269 -11.81 20.28 7.65
N GLY A 270 -11.15 20.05 8.80
CA GLY A 270 -11.80 19.65 10.05
C GLY A 270 -11.82 18.13 10.20
N ASP A 271 -13.01 17.52 10.15
CA ASP A 271 -13.19 16.07 10.36
C ASP A 271 -12.61 15.19 9.23
N THR A 272 -12.17 15.80 8.12
CA THR A 272 -11.50 15.12 7.01
C THR A 272 -10.19 15.79 6.60
N ILE A 273 -9.35 15.03 5.88
CA ILE A 273 -8.11 15.47 5.25
C ILE A 273 -8.15 15.08 3.77
N SER A 274 -8.03 16.06 2.88
CA SER A 274 -7.84 15.87 1.44
C SER A 274 -6.36 15.62 1.15
N ASP A 275 -6.02 14.58 0.40
CA ASP A 275 -4.69 14.37 -0.18
C ASP A 275 -4.73 14.58 -1.70
N TYR A 276 -4.34 15.78 -2.14
CA TYR A 276 -4.36 16.13 -3.55
C TYR A 276 -3.26 15.44 -4.38
N SER A 277 -2.26 14.81 -3.76
CA SER A 277 -1.27 14.01 -4.49
C SER A 277 -1.83 12.67 -4.93
N THR A 278 -2.67 12.04 -4.11
CA THR A 278 -3.25 10.70 -4.36
C THR A 278 -4.68 10.73 -4.91
N GLY A 279 -5.41 11.83 -4.73
CA GLY A 279 -6.81 11.96 -5.13
C GLY A 279 -7.79 11.37 -4.09
N LEU A 280 -7.36 11.20 -2.85
CA LEU A 280 -8.13 10.59 -1.76
C LEU A 280 -8.52 11.62 -0.69
N MET A 281 -9.64 11.39 -0.01
CA MET A 281 -10.00 12.09 1.22
C MET A 281 -10.16 11.07 2.36
N TRP A 282 -9.59 11.40 3.51
CA TRP A 282 -9.49 10.56 4.69
C TRP A 282 -10.27 11.15 5.86
N GLN A 283 -10.73 10.32 6.80
CA GLN A 283 -11.17 10.80 8.11
C GLN A 283 -9.97 11.29 8.95
N THR A 284 -10.13 12.44 9.62
CA THR A 284 -9.13 12.99 10.55
C THR A 284 -9.01 12.16 11.83
N ALA A 285 -10.15 11.70 12.36
CA ALA A 285 -10.20 10.78 13.49
C ALA A 285 -9.88 9.32 13.07
N ASP A 286 -9.45 8.51 14.04
CA ASP A 286 -9.47 7.06 13.94
C ASP A 286 -10.62 6.46 14.76
N ALA A 287 -10.97 5.20 14.46
CA ALA A 287 -11.98 4.44 15.17
C ALA A 287 -11.42 3.10 15.66
N ASP A 288 -11.97 2.58 16.74
CA ASP A 288 -11.71 1.21 17.20
C ASP A 288 -12.62 0.22 16.48
N SER A 289 -12.09 -0.96 16.15
CA SER A 289 -12.89 -2.09 15.65
C SER A 289 -12.73 -3.31 16.54
N THR A 290 -13.74 -4.17 16.57
CA THR A 290 -13.73 -5.46 17.28
C THR A 290 -13.24 -6.62 16.40
N SER A 291 -13.25 -6.46 15.07
CA SER A 291 -12.83 -7.46 14.10
C SER A 291 -12.60 -6.85 12.71
N PHE A 292 -12.00 -7.61 11.80
CA PHE A 292 -11.83 -7.23 10.38
C PHE A 292 -13.17 -6.93 9.67
N ASP A 293 -14.24 -7.67 9.96
CA ASP A 293 -15.56 -7.46 9.34
C ASP A 293 -16.22 -6.18 9.90
N ASN A 294 -16.09 -5.96 11.21
CA ASN A 294 -16.54 -4.74 11.87
C ASN A 294 -15.78 -3.51 11.36
N ALA A 295 -14.48 -3.63 11.05
CA ALA A 295 -13.70 -2.56 10.45
C ALA A 295 -14.24 -2.08 9.09
N ILE A 296 -14.73 -3.00 8.26
CA ILE A 296 -15.41 -2.66 6.99
C ILE A 296 -16.75 -2.01 7.29
N SER A 297 -17.55 -2.62 8.17
CA SER A 297 -18.89 -2.11 8.56
C SER A 297 -18.85 -0.70 9.12
N ILE A 298 -17.79 -0.33 9.85
CA ILE A 298 -17.55 1.03 10.37
C ILE A 298 -17.41 2.04 9.23
N CYS A 299 -16.77 1.66 8.11
CA CYS A 299 -16.56 2.56 6.99
C CYS A 299 -17.75 2.63 6.04
N GLU A 300 -18.34 1.50 5.64
CA GLU A 300 -19.51 1.51 4.74
C GLU A 300 -20.73 2.21 5.37
N ALA A 301 -20.78 2.30 6.72
CA ALA A 301 -21.82 3.03 7.46
C ALA A 301 -21.43 4.48 7.84
N ALA A 302 -20.23 4.96 7.51
CA ALA A 302 -19.77 6.27 7.91
C ALA A 302 -20.46 7.40 7.10
N THR A 303 -20.76 8.50 7.79
CA THR A 303 -21.44 9.68 7.23
C THR A 303 -20.63 10.99 7.40
N THR A 304 -19.32 10.87 7.66
CA THR A 304 -18.44 11.98 8.03
C THR A 304 -18.49 13.11 6.99
N SER A 305 -18.67 14.35 7.47
CA SER A 305 -18.83 15.56 6.66
C SER A 305 -19.95 15.51 5.60
N ASN A 306 -20.99 14.70 5.83
CA ASN A 306 -22.12 14.42 4.91
C ASN A 306 -21.76 13.60 3.65
N TYR A 307 -20.61 12.93 3.65
CA TYR A 307 -20.25 11.94 2.63
C TYR A 307 -20.62 10.53 3.09
N SER A 308 -21.14 9.68 2.20
CA SER A 308 -21.66 8.33 2.51
C SER A 308 -21.11 7.23 1.58
N ASP A 309 -19.94 7.51 1.01
CA ASP A 309 -19.14 6.70 0.08
C ASP A 309 -17.74 6.45 0.68
N TRP A 310 -17.68 6.42 2.02
CA TRP A 310 -16.55 6.00 2.81
C TRP A 310 -16.41 4.48 2.75
N ARG A 311 -15.16 4.02 2.71
CA ARG A 311 -14.80 2.60 2.67
C ARG A 311 -13.50 2.33 3.42
N LEU A 312 -13.25 1.08 3.77
CA LEU A 312 -11.99 0.69 4.38
C LEU A 312 -10.86 0.75 3.33
N PRO A 313 -9.75 1.48 3.57
CA PRO A 313 -8.65 1.62 2.60
C PRO A 313 -8.04 0.28 2.27
N ASN A 314 -7.54 0.09 1.05
CA ASN A 314 -6.74 -1.09 0.73
C ASN A 314 -5.30 -0.95 1.25
N ALA A 315 -4.52 -2.04 1.19
CA ALA A 315 -3.19 -2.08 1.77
C ALA A 315 -2.24 -0.99 1.24
N LYS A 316 -2.37 -0.60 -0.04
CA LYS A 316 -1.54 0.44 -0.66
C LYS A 316 -2.03 1.85 -0.33
N GLU A 317 -3.35 2.06 -0.28
CA GLU A 317 -3.93 3.31 0.20
C GLU A 317 -3.51 3.58 1.66
N LEU A 318 -3.64 2.58 2.54
CA LEU A 318 -3.27 2.72 3.95
C LEU A 318 -1.75 2.92 4.14
N GLN A 319 -0.92 2.31 3.29
CA GLN A 319 0.53 2.53 3.29
C GLN A 319 0.91 3.93 2.76
N SER A 320 0.11 4.51 1.86
CA SER A 320 0.40 5.82 1.25
C SER A 320 0.41 6.98 2.24
N ILE A 321 -0.30 6.86 3.37
CA ILE A 321 -0.34 7.89 4.44
C ILE A 321 0.69 7.65 5.56
N VAL A 322 1.52 6.60 5.47
CA VAL A 322 2.61 6.38 6.42
C VAL A 322 3.68 7.45 6.26
N ASP A 323 4.08 8.05 7.37
CA ASP A 323 5.23 8.94 7.46
C ASP A 323 6.42 8.20 8.11
N TYR A 324 7.28 7.66 7.25
CA TYR A 324 8.48 6.93 7.65
C TYR A 324 9.55 7.81 8.33
N THR A 325 9.40 9.14 8.36
CA THR A 325 10.26 10.04 9.15
C THR A 325 9.88 10.08 10.64
N ARG A 326 8.77 9.43 11.02
CA ARG A 326 8.19 9.47 12.36
C ARG A 326 8.09 8.08 12.96
N SER A 327 8.28 7.98 14.28
CA SER A 327 8.07 6.73 15.01
C SER A 327 7.89 6.97 16.51
N PRO A 328 7.29 6.02 17.26
CA PRO A 328 7.02 6.21 18.69
C PRO A 328 8.29 6.33 19.55
N ALA A 329 9.43 5.87 19.03
CA ALA A 329 10.74 5.99 19.68
C ALA A 329 11.55 7.23 19.24
N TYR A 330 11.29 7.80 18.06
CA TYR A 330 12.04 8.95 17.53
C TYR A 330 11.30 10.29 17.71
N THR A 331 10.00 10.34 17.38
CA THR A 331 9.17 11.56 17.41
C THR A 331 8.09 11.54 18.48
N SER A 332 8.08 10.51 19.35
CA SER A 332 7.03 10.26 20.34
C SER A 332 5.60 10.27 19.74
N SER A 333 5.47 9.88 18.47
CA SER A 333 4.20 9.90 17.73
C SER A 333 4.03 8.65 16.88
N ALA A 334 2.81 8.42 16.38
CA ALA A 334 2.57 7.50 15.27
C ALA A 334 3.40 7.88 14.03
N ALA A 335 3.63 6.89 13.15
CA ALA A 335 4.24 7.04 11.83
C ALA A 335 3.26 7.61 10.79
N ILE A 336 2.71 8.81 11.06
CA ILE A 336 1.72 9.52 10.23
C ILE A 336 1.88 11.04 10.38
N ASP A 337 1.47 11.81 9.37
CA ASP A 337 1.42 13.27 9.44
C ASP A 337 0.56 13.73 10.62
N SER A 338 1.03 14.70 11.41
CA SER A 338 0.35 15.21 12.60
C SER A 338 -0.97 15.97 12.34
N LYS A 339 -1.41 16.10 11.09
CA LYS A 339 -2.79 16.48 10.77
C LYS A 339 -3.81 15.40 11.16
N PHE A 340 -3.40 14.12 11.12
CA PHE A 340 -4.25 13.00 11.47
C PHE A 340 -4.24 12.77 13.00
N THR A 341 -5.42 12.61 13.60
CA THR A 341 -5.54 12.11 14.97
C THR A 341 -5.22 10.62 14.96
N ALA A 342 -4.15 10.23 15.65
CA ALA A 342 -3.80 8.83 15.91
C ALA A 342 -3.90 8.57 17.42
N THR A 343 -4.88 7.77 17.84
CA THR A 343 -5.14 7.49 19.25
C THR A 343 -4.05 6.57 19.80
N SER A 344 -3.34 7.05 20.81
CA SER A 344 -2.30 6.28 21.52
C SER A 344 -2.90 5.10 22.29
N ILE A 345 -2.15 4.00 22.33
CA ILE A 345 -2.49 2.78 23.09
C ILE A 345 -1.44 2.52 24.18
N THR A 346 -1.82 1.73 25.18
CA THR A 346 -0.85 1.01 26.03
C THR A 346 -0.59 -0.34 25.37
N ASN A 347 0.67 -0.63 25.05
CA ASN A 347 1.05 -1.90 24.44
C ASN A 347 1.18 -3.03 25.49
N GLU A 348 1.46 -4.25 25.04
CA GLU A 348 1.50 -5.46 25.88
C GLU A 348 2.60 -5.39 26.96
N ASN A 349 3.65 -4.61 26.70
CA ASN A 349 4.74 -4.29 27.63
C ASN A 349 4.43 -3.11 28.56
N GLY A 350 3.19 -2.60 28.56
CA GLY A 350 2.75 -1.50 29.42
C GLY A 350 3.24 -0.11 28.98
N GLN A 351 3.79 0.01 27.76
CA GLN A 351 4.38 1.25 27.25
C GLN A 351 3.40 2.01 26.35
N THR A 352 3.53 3.33 26.28
CA THR A 352 2.80 4.13 25.28
C THR A 352 3.30 3.82 23.87
N ASP A 353 2.34 3.52 23.00
CA ASP A 353 2.56 3.17 21.59
C ASP A 353 1.35 3.63 20.76
N TYR A 354 1.31 3.25 19.48
CA TYR A 354 0.19 3.53 18.59
C TYR A 354 -0.32 2.24 17.91
N ALA A 355 -1.56 2.30 17.41
CA ALA A 355 -2.23 1.10 16.93
C ALA A 355 -1.67 0.55 15.61
N TYR A 356 -2.01 -0.71 15.35
CA TYR A 356 -2.10 -1.27 14.00
C TYR A 356 -3.44 -0.86 13.39
N TYR A 357 -3.52 -0.71 12.07
CA TYR A 357 -4.75 -0.32 11.37
C TYR A 357 -5.11 -1.34 10.30
N TRP A 358 -6.38 -1.75 10.24
CA TRP A 358 -6.88 -2.67 9.22
C TRP A 358 -6.95 -2.01 7.84
N SER A 359 -6.70 -2.80 6.80
CA SER A 359 -7.04 -2.50 5.41
C SER A 359 -8.02 -3.55 4.87
N SER A 360 -8.77 -3.24 3.82
CA SER A 360 -9.73 -4.16 3.17
C SER A 360 -9.07 -5.34 2.42
N SER A 361 -7.75 -5.32 2.26
CA SER A 361 -6.98 -6.34 1.53
C SER A 361 -6.81 -7.64 2.33
N THR A 362 -7.00 -8.76 1.65
CA THR A 362 -6.73 -10.11 2.17
C THR A 362 -5.27 -10.50 1.92
N HIS A 363 -4.60 -11.09 2.91
CA HIS A 363 -3.31 -11.76 2.74
C HIS A 363 -3.56 -13.24 2.46
N ILE A 364 -3.34 -13.67 1.21
CA ILE A 364 -3.65 -15.04 0.76
C ILE A 364 -2.49 -15.97 1.14
N GLN A 365 -2.80 -17.13 1.71
CA GLN A 365 -1.81 -18.15 2.09
C GLN A 365 -1.53 -19.13 0.94
N ASN A 366 -0.48 -19.97 1.03
CA ASN A 366 -0.12 -20.91 -0.04
C ASN A 366 -1.24 -21.94 -0.31
N ASP A 367 -1.98 -22.34 0.74
CA ASP A 367 -3.22 -23.14 0.65
C ASP A 367 -4.38 -22.44 -0.09
N SER A 368 -4.16 -21.21 -0.57
CA SER A 368 -5.11 -20.34 -1.26
C SER A 368 -6.28 -19.85 -0.42
N THR A 369 -6.23 -20.02 0.91
CA THR A 369 -7.24 -19.48 1.82
C THR A 369 -6.97 -18.01 2.18
N GLY A 370 -8.02 -17.21 2.17
CA GLY A 370 -8.00 -15.78 2.49
C GLY A 370 -8.34 -15.47 3.94
N LYS A 371 -7.83 -16.28 4.87
CA LYS A 371 -8.13 -16.21 6.31
C LYS A 371 -7.48 -15.02 7.04
N TYR A 372 -6.54 -14.32 6.40
CA TYR A 372 -5.75 -13.26 7.01
C TYR A 372 -6.08 -11.90 6.37
N GLY A 373 -6.21 -10.86 7.19
CA GLY A 373 -6.36 -9.48 6.75
C GLY A 373 -5.01 -8.77 6.77
N VAL A 374 -4.79 -7.82 5.87
CA VAL A 374 -3.59 -6.97 5.86
C VAL A 374 -3.76 -5.79 6.81
N TYR A 375 -2.71 -5.48 7.57
CA TYR A 375 -2.67 -4.31 8.45
C TYR A 375 -1.34 -3.54 8.32
N VAL A 376 -1.38 -2.24 8.59
CA VAL A 376 -0.22 -1.35 8.65
C VAL A 376 0.02 -0.93 10.10
N SER A 377 1.27 -0.97 10.56
CA SER A 377 1.67 -0.62 11.92
C SER A 377 2.03 0.86 12.02
N PHE A 378 1.18 1.67 12.63
CA PHE A 378 1.49 3.10 12.86
C PHE A 378 2.21 3.34 14.20
N GLY A 379 2.08 2.40 15.15
CA GLY A 379 3.03 2.22 16.25
C GLY A 379 4.15 1.24 15.93
N ARG A 380 4.92 0.82 16.94
CA ARG A 380 6.00 -0.18 16.81
C ARG A 380 5.43 -1.53 16.35
N ALA A 381 6.09 -2.19 15.39
CA ALA A 381 5.64 -3.47 14.86
C ALA A 381 6.30 -4.61 15.65
N VAL A 382 5.63 -5.01 16.72
CA VAL A 382 6.22 -5.68 17.89
C VAL A 382 6.11 -7.21 17.88
N GLY A 383 7.01 -7.84 18.64
CA GLY A 383 7.04 -9.28 18.85
C GLY A 383 7.70 -9.69 20.17
N TYR A 384 7.54 -10.95 20.53
CA TYR A 384 7.91 -11.52 21.82
C TYR A 384 8.71 -12.83 21.64
N MET A 385 9.97 -12.81 22.08
CA MET A 385 10.91 -13.93 21.95
C MET A 385 11.72 -14.07 23.23
N ASN A 386 12.00 -15.29 23.68
CA ASN A 386 12.84 -15.56 24.86
C ASN A 386 12.43 -14.71 26.08
N SER A 387 11.12 -14.68 26.35
CA SER A 387 10.48 -13.88 27.40
C SER A 387 10.73 -12.37 27.34
N THR A 388 11.11 -11.84 26.17
CA THR A 388 11.50 -10.44 25.96
C THR A 388 10.67 -9.81 24.84
N TYR A 389 10.25 -8.56 25.04
CA TYR A 389 9.47 -7.76 24.09
C TYR A 389 10.39 -6.91 23.20
N TYR A 390 10.13 -6.86 21.89
CA TYR A 390 10.93 -6.11 20.93
C TYR A 390 10.05 -5.34 19.93
N ASP A 391 10.55 -4.20 19.44
CA ASP A 391 10.17 -3.71 18.10
C ASP A 391 10.88 -4.58 17.06
N VAL A 392 10.12 -5.33 16.28
CA VAL A 392 10.64 -6.37 15.39
C VAL A 392 10.77 -5.85 13.97
N HIS A 393 9.74 -5.18 13.46
CA HIS A 393 9.69 -4.72 12.07
C HIS A 393 9.62 -3.19 11.93
N GLY A 394 9.51 -2.42 13.01
CA GLY A 394 9.46 -0.95 12.99
C GLY A 394 8.09 -0.34 12.64
N ALA A 395 7.84 0.88 13.12
CA ALA A 395 6.66 1.66 12.77
C ALA A 395 6.69 2.07 11.29
N GLY A 396 5.64 1.72 10.55
CA GLY A 396 5.55 1.78 9.09
C GLY A 396 5.63 0.41 8.39
N ALA A 397 5.82 -0.69 9.14
CA ALA A 397 5.72 -2.05 8.59
C ALA A 397 4.29 -2.43 8.20
N GLN A 398 4.16 -3.34 7.22
CA GLN A 398 2.90 -3.93 6.79
C GLN A 398 2.96 -5.45 6.99
N ARG A 399 1.96 -5.98 7.70
CA ARG A 399 1.89 -7.37 8.15
C ARG A 399 0.47 -7.91 7.89
N SER A 400 0.14 -9.05 8.48
CA SER A 400 -1.14 -9.73 8.31
C SER A 400 -1.52 -10.51 9.57
N ASN A 401 -2.75 -10.34 10.07
CA ASN A 401 -3.30 -11.11 11.19
C ASN A 401 -4.50 -11.94 10.72
N TYR A 402 -4.84 -13.00 11.46
CA TYR A 402 -6.07 -13.77 11.20
C TYR A 402 -7.28 -12.83 11.28
N LYS A 403 -8.25 -12.95 10.35
CA LYS A 403 -9.39 -12.02 10.27
C LYS A 403 -10.31 -12.11 11.50
N GLN A 404 -10.50 -13.34 12.00
CA GLN A 404 -11.37 -13.66 13.14
C GLN A 404 -10.62 -13.45 14.47
N ASP A 405 -10.72 -14.39 15.41
CA ASP A 405 -9.95 -14.35 16.65
C ASP A 405 -8.52 -14.85 16.41
N VAL A 406 -7.54 -14.05 16.82
CA VAL A 406 -6.11 -14.37 16.72
C VAL A 406 -5.71 -15.57 17.58
N ASN A 407 -6.46 -15.92 18.62
CA ASN A 407 -6.23 -17.13 19.40
C ASN A 407 -6.55 -18.44 18.64
N THR A 408 -7.24 -18.36 17.49
CA THR A 408 -7.49 -19.49 16.59
C THR A 408 -6.44 -19.64 15.48
N THR A 409 -5.44 -18.74 15.42
CA THR A 409 -4.37 -18.81 14.43
C THR A 409 -3.56 -20.10 14.61
N SER A 410 -3.35 -20.87 13.54
CA SER A 410 -2.54 -22.09 13.62
C SER A 410 -1.12 -21.77 14.09
N GLY A 411 -0.58 -22.56 15.02
CA GLY A 411 0.76 -22.35 15.59
C GLY A 411 0.88 -21.16 16.56
N VAL A 412 -0.22 -20.51 16.95
CA VAL A 412 -0.18 -19.38 17.90
C VAL A 412 0.31 -19.80 19.28
N SER A 413 1.07 -18.92 19.92
CA SER A 413 1.48 -19.00 21.32
C SER A 413 0.88 -17.82 22.10
N SER A 414 0.80 -17.95 23.42
CA SER A 414 0.36 -16.86 24.30
C SER A 414 1.34 -16.62 25.44
N ALA A 415 1.31 -15.40 25.97
CA ALA A 415 2.09 -15.00 27.14
C ALA A 415 1.27 -14.03 28.00
N THR A 416 1.72 -13.81 29.24
CA THR A 416 1.15 -12.83 30.15
C THR A 416 2.23 -11.87 30.60
N LEU A 417 2.01 -10.57 30.41
CA LEU A 417 2.92 -9.51 30.82
C LEU A 417 2.09 -8.35 31.39
N ASN A 418 2.51 -7.79 32.54
CA ASN A 418 1.75 -6.75 33.25
C ASN A 418 0.27 -7.09 33.49
N ASN A 419 -0.02 -8.37 33.80
CA ASN A 419 -1.36 -8.97 33.94
C ASN A 419 -2.22 -9.01 32.65
N ASN A 420 -1.69 -8.58 31.50
CA ASN A 420 -2.36 -8.68 30.21
C ASN A 420 -1.94 -9.97 29.49
N VAL A 421 -2.92 -10.77 29.04
CA VAL A 421 -2.70 -11.92 28.15
C VAL A 421 -2.66 -11.43 26.71
N PHE A 422 -1.66 -11.87 25.94
CA PHE A 422 -1.54 -11.56 24.52
C PHE A 422 -1.08 -12.78 23.71
N TYR A 423 -1.27 -12.71 22.40
CA TYR A 423 -1.00 -13.79 21.45
C TYR A 423 0.13 -13.40 20.48
N TYR A 424 0.95 -14.36 20.10
CA TYR A 424 2.07 -14.16 19.17
C TYR A 424 2.34 -15.39 18.29
N HIS A 425 2.97 -15.19 17.14
CA HIS A 425 3.17 -16.24 16.14
C HIS A 425 4.49 -16.13 15.35
N GLY A 426 4.99 -17.26 14.88
CA GLY A 426 6.13 -17.36 13.97
C GLY A 426 7.51 -17.15 14.63
N PRO A 427 8.61 -17.28 13.86
CA PRO A 427 9.97 -17.31 14.42
C PRO A 427 10.43 -16.02 15.11
N GLN A 428 9.81 -14.89 14.79
CA GLN A 428 10.10 -13.58 15.41
C GLN A 428 9.08 -13.22 16.51
N GLY A 429 8.15 -14.12 16.81
CA GLY A 429 7.10 -13.94 17.81
C GLY A 429 6.21 -12.71 17.56
N ASP A 430 5.86 -12.43 16.30
CA ASP A 430 4.98 -11.32 15.91
C ASP A 430 3.70 -11.30 16.77
N ILE A 431 3.41 -10.17 17.43
CA ILE A 431 2.22 -10.05 18.27
C ILE A 431 0.98 -9.84 17.41
N LEU A 432 -0.04 -10.66 17.68
CA LEU A 432 -1.30 -10.69 16.96
C LEU A 432 -2.37 -9.86 17.68
N ARG A 433 -3.11 -9.07 16.90
CA ARG A 433 -4.22 -8.21 17.35
C ARG A 433 -5.39 -8.32 16.35
N ALA A 434 -6.59 -8.64 16.82
CA ALA A 434 -7.82 -8.68 16.00
C ALA A 434 -8.51 -7.31 15.94
N ASN A 435 -8.38 -6.54 17.02
CA ASN A 435 -8.93 -5.22 17.27
C ASN A 435 -8.03 -4.09 16.75
N ASN A 436 -7.55 -4.21 15.50
CA ASN A 436 -6.80 -3.13 14.87
C ASN A 436 -7.73 -1.91 14.63
N LYS A 437 -7.17 -0.70 14.68
CA LYS A 437 -7.92 0.54 14.44
C LYS A 437 -8.31 0.71 12.96
N VAL A 438 -9.17 1.68 12.72
CA VAL A 438 -9.78 1.99 11.43
C VAL A 438 -9.59 3.47 11.12
N ARG A 439 -9.39 3.78 9.84
CA ARG A 439 -9.50 5.12 9.28
C ARG A 439 -10.07 4.99 7.89
N CYS A 440 -11.27 5.51 7.67
CA CYS A 440 -11.95 5.34 6.39
C CYS A 440 -11.45 6.35 5.35
N VAL A 441 -11.61 5.98 4.08
CA VAL A 441 -11.19 6.76 2.92
C VAL A 441 -12.31 6.81 1.86
N ARG A 442 -12.32 7.86 1.05
CA ARG A 442 -13.13 8.04 -0.16
C ARG A 442 -12.26 8.66 -1.27
N THR A 443 -12.73 8.70 -2.51
CA THR A 443 -12.09 9.52 -3.57
C THR A 443 -12.44 11.00 -3.40
N LEU A 444 -11.58 11.92 -3.86
CA LEU A 444 -11.89 13.36 -3.93
C LEU A 444 -12.78 13.75 -5.11
N PHE A 445 -12.83 12.89 -6.13
CA PHE A 445 -13.45 13.09 -7.43
C PHE A 445 -14.17 11.80 -7.87
#